data_AF-A0A4S2T512-F1
#
_entry.id   AF-A0A4S2T512-F1
#
_cell.length_a   1.000
_cell.length_b   1.000
_cell.length_c   1.000
_cell.angle_alpha   90.00
_cell.angle_beta   90.00
_cell.angle_gamma   90.00
#
_symmetry.space_group_name_H-M   'P 1'
#
loop_
_entity.id
_entity.type
_entity.pdbx_description
1 polymer ?
#
loop_
_entity_poly.entity_id
_entity_poly.type
_entity_poly.pdbx_seq_one_letter_code
_entity_poly.pdbx_strand_id
1 'polypeptide(L)'
;MSSADVVWGGQWEHPACGASGEAMWEDETTVDSGHDCGREGAVVWSAEWRCHGCSDEGDDQFEDDSPAYADHECAAEAEEAAA
;
A
#
# COMPACT_ATOMS: atom_id res chain seq x y z
N MET A 1 -16.10 -10.51 3.94
CA MET A 1 -15.39 -10.58 2.66
C MET A 1 -13.93 -10.50 3.04
N SER A 2 -13.17 -11.57 2.85
CA SER A 2 -11.74 -11.56 3.18
C SER A 2 -11.07 -10.53 2.27
N SER A 3 -10.32 -9.58 2.83
CA SER A 3 -9.38 -8.73 2.10
C SER A 3 -8.54 -9.66 1.22
N ALA A 4 -8.88 -9.73 -0.05
CA ALA A 4 -8.43 -10.79 -0.94
C ALA A 4 -6.97 -10.56 -1.26
N ASP A 5 -6.05 -11.30 -0.60
CA ASP A 5 -4.60 -11.34 -0.83
C ASP A 5 -4.05 -10.08 -1.55
N VAL A 6 -4.29 -8.89 -0.98
CA VAL A 6 -3.74 -7.64 -1.50
C VAL A 6 -2.38 -7.46 -0.87
N VAL A 7 -1.37 -7.36 -1.72
CA VAL A 7 0.01 -7.07 -1.32
C VAL A 7 0.38 -5.71 -1.84
N TRP A 8 0.94 -4.90 -0.96
CA TRP A 8 1.51 -3.60 -1.27
C TRP A 8 3.03 -3.71 -1.39
N GLY A 9 3.60 -2.91 -2.29
CA GLY A 9 5.01 -2.61 -2.36
C GLY A 9 5.20 -1.13 -2.59
N GLY A 10 5.99 -0.46 -1.76
CA GLY A 10 6.20 0.98 -1.90
C GLY A 10 7.61 1.43 -1.59
N GLN A 11 7.92 2.60 -2.13
CA GLN A 11 9.16 3.32 -1.89
C GLN A 11 8.84 4.59 -1.12
N TRP A 12 9.67 4.91 -0.14
CA TRP A 12 9.57 6.14 0.62
C TRP A 12 10.75 7.06 0.39
N GLU A 13 10.53 8.36 0.53
CA GLU A 13 11.58 9.38 0.51
C GLU A 13 11.36 10.43 1.61
N HIS A 14 12.44 10.83 2.27
CA HIS A 14 12.47 11.98 3.16
C HIS A 14 13.13 13.18 2.46
N PRO A 15 12.37 14.19 2.00
CA PRO A 15 12.88 15.25 1.14
C PRO A 15 13.93 16.16 1.81
N ALA A 16 13.94 16.25 3.14
CA ALA A 16 14.86 17.14 3.86
C ALA A 16 16.25 16.53 4.09
N CYS A 17 16.37 15.20 4.04
CA CYS A 17 17.66 14.51 4.21
C CYS A 17 18.07 13.68 2.98
N GLY A 18 17.14 13.42 2.06
CA GLY A 18 17.34 12.59 0.87
C GLY A 18 17.44 11.10 1.18
N ALA A 19 17.03 10.65 2.38
CA ALA A 19 16.93 9.23 2.68
C ALA A 19 15.75 8.62 1.94
N SER A 20 15.91 7.39 1.50
CA SER A 20 14.86 6.62 0.86
C SER A 20 14.99 5.15 1.20
N GLY A 21 13.91 4.41 0.99
CA GLY A 21 13.86 2.96 1.20
C GLY A 21 12.64 2.36 0.54
N GLU A 22 12.53 1.04 0.60
CA GLU A 22 11.43 0.27 0.03
C GLU A 22 10.95 -0.78 1.02
N ALA A 23 9.66 -1.09 0.99
CA ALA A 23 9.06 -2.13 1.81
C ALA A 23 7.88 -2.79 1.09
N MET A 24 7.50 -3.98 1.56
CA MET A 24 6.30 -4.70 1.15
C MET A 24 5.48 -5.04 2.39
N TRP A 25 4.17 -4.93 2.30
CA TRP A 25 3.24 -5.19 3.41
C TRP A 25 1.88 -5.71 2.94
N GLU A 26 1.10 -6.23 3.87
CA GLU A 26 -0.28 -6.69 3.62
C GLU A 26 -1.25 -5.51 3.71
N ASP A 27 -2.38 -5.58 3.01
CA ASP A 27 -3.44 -4.57 3.11
C ASP A 27 -3.91 -4.34 4.56
N GLU A 28 -4.40 -3.13 4.85
CA GLU A 28 -4.79 -2.68 6.20
C GLU A 28 -3.63 -2.59 7.20
N THR A 29 -2.39 -2.79 6.75
CA THR A 29 -1.19 -2.59 7.57
C THR A 29 -0.81 -1.11 7.62
N THR A 30 -0.51 -0.61 8.82
CA THR A 30 0.15 0.69 8.99
C THR A 30 1.62 0.54 8.69
N VAL A 31 2.14 1.33 7.76
CA VAL A 31 3.54 1.28 7.34
C VAL A 31 4.33 2.42 7.98
N ASP A 32 5.57 2.08 8.37
CA ASP A 32 6.52 2.98 9.04
C ASP A 32 7.88 2.83 8.34
N SER A 33 8.47 3.97 7.98
CA SER A 33 9.82 4.03 7.42
C SER A 33 10.91 3.76 8.46
N GLY A 34 10.59 3.93 9.75
CA GLY A 34 11.51 3.88 10.87
C GLY A 34 12.58 4.99 10.82
N HIS A 35 12.38 5.99 9.95
CA HIS A 35 13.38 7.00 9.65
C HIS A 35 13.15 8.30 10.43
N ASP A 36 13.84 8.46 11.56
CA ASP A 36 13.95 9.74 12.25
C ASP A 36 15.35 10.34 12.04
N CYS A 37 15.42 11.43 11.28
CA CYS A 37 16.67 12.20 11.10
C CYS A 37 16.69 13.53 11.85
N GLY A 38 15.63 13.84 12.62
CA GLY A 38 15.48 15.08 13.37
C GLY A 38 15.41 16.36 12.52
N ARG A 39 15.14 16.24 11.21
CA ARG A 39 14.92 17.38 10.30
C ARG A 39 13.44 17.58 10.02
N GLU A 40 13.09 18.79 9.63
CA GLU A 40 11.72 19.17 9.25
C GLU A 40 11.37 18.56 7.90
N GLY A 41 10.29 17.78 7.83
CA GLY A 41 9.82 17.10 6.61
C GLY A 41 9.11 15.80 6.98
N ALA A 42 8.00 15.50 6.30
CA ALA A 42 7.36 14.19 6.44
C ALA A 42 7.97 13.23 5.42
N VAL A 43 8.11 11.97 5.81
CA VAL A 43 8.36 10.89 4.84
C VAL A 43 7.09 10.69 4.02
N VAL A 44 7.27 10.59 2.71
CA VAL A 44 6.18 10.30 1.77
C VAL A 44 6.43 8.94 1.16
N TRP A 45 5.40 8.11 1.15
CA TRP A 45 5.38 6.81 0.49
C TRP A 45 4.70 6.93 -0.88
N SER A 46 5.28 6.28 -1.87
CA SER A 46 4.66 5.98 -3.16
C SER A 46 4.57 4.46 -3.26
N ALA A 47 3.35 3.94 -3.20
CA ALA A 47 3.11 2.50 -3.10
C ALA A 47 2.18 2.00 -4.20
N GLU A 48 2.42 0.79 -4.65
CA GLU A 48 1.61 0.05 -5.60
C GLU A 48 1.03 -1.17 -4.89
N TRP A 49 -0.21 -1.52 -5.17
CA TRP A 49 -0.86 -2.70 -4.65
C TRP A 49 -1.33 -3.60 -5.77
N ARG A 50 -1.43 -4.89 -5.44
CA ARG A 50 -1.98 -5.89 -6.34
C ARG A 50 -2.82 -6.90 -5.56
N CYS A 51 -4.04 -7.13 -6.05
CA CYS A 51 -4.91 -8.19 -5.57
C CYS A 51 -4.54 -9.51 -6.25
N HIS A 52 -4.11 -10.51 -5.49
CA HIS A 52 -3.83 -11.85 -6.05
C HIS A 52 -5.10 -12.61 -6.44
N GLY A 53 -6.26 -12.21 -5.91
CA GLY A 53 -7.56 -12.85 -6.21
C GLY A 53 -8.08 -12.55 -7.61
N CYS A 54 -8.08 -11.27 -8.02
CA CYS A 54 -8.62 -10.82 -9.30
C CYS A 54 -7.56 -10.25 -10.26
N SER A 55 -6.30 -10.16 -9.82
CA SER A 55 -5.20 -9.48 -10.54
C SER A 55 -5.41 -7.99 -10.79
N ASP A 56 -6.32 -7.35 -10.06
CA ASP A 56 -6.45 -5.89 -10.06
C ASP A 56 -5.23 -5.24 -9.37
N GLU A 57 -4.89 -4.05 -9.79
CA GLU A 57 -3.71 -3.31 -9.32
C GLU A 57 -4.00 -1.81 -9.25
N GLY A 58 -3.30 -1.11 -8.38
CA GLY A 58 -3.41 0.35 -8.25
C GLY A 58 -2.22 0.94 -7.51
N ASP A 59 -2.17 2.26 -7.46
CA ASP A 59 -1.12 3.01 -6.77
C ASP A 59 -1.73 4.06 -5.84
N ASP A 60 -1.03 4.38 -4.75
CA ASP A 60 -1.41 5.42 -3.81
C ASP A 60 -0.18 6.09 -3.17
N GLN A 61 -0.40 7.28 -2.61
CA GLN A 61 0.63 8.06 -1.92
C GLN A 61 0.11 8.52 -0.57
N PHE A 62 0.86 8.22 0.48
CA PHE A 62 0.46 8.53 1.86
C PHE A 62 1.68 8.92 2.71
N GLU A 63 1.38 9.53 3.86
CA GLU A 63 2.39 9.94 4.85
C GLU A 63 2.84 8.74 5.68
N ASP A 64 4.02 8.82 6.29
CA ASP A 64 4.46 7.81 7.28
C ASP A 64 3.44 7.61 8.39
N ASP A 65 3.43 6.42 9.00
CA ASP A 65 2.48 6.01 10.05
C ASP A 65 1.00 6.06 9.62
N SER A 66 0.72 6.10 8.31
CA SER A 66 -0.64 6.04 7.77
C SER A 66 -1.07 4.60 7.47
N PRO A 67 -2.35 4.24 7.69
CA PRO A 67 -2.87 2.96 7.24
C PRO A 67 -2.97 2.93 5.71
N ALA A 68 -2.42 1.88 5.10
CA ALA A 68 -2.61 1.61 3.67
C ALA A 68 -3.91 0.81 3.49
N TYR A 69 -4.78 1.28 2.60
CA TYR A 69 -6.04 0.60 2.28
C TYR A 69 -6.31 0.70 0.78
N ALA A 70 -6.42 -0.44 0.11
CA ALA A 70 -6.62 -0.47 -1.33
C ALA A 70 -8.05 -0.07 -1.74
N ASP A 71 -8.99 0.03 -0.78
CA ASP A 71 -10.43 0.21 -1.02
C ASP A 71 -10.98 -0.77 -2.07
N HIS A 72 -10.31 -1.92 -2.20
CA HIS A 72 -10.57 -2.90 -3.25
C HIS A 72 -11.51 -3.98 -2.73
N GLU A 73 -12.78 -3.89 -3.13
CA GLU A 73 -13.71 -4.99 -2.99
C GLU A 73 -13.45 -6.03 -4.08
N CYS A 74 -12.66 -7.04 -3.78
CA CYS A 74 -12.52 -8.18 -4.67
C CYS A 74 -13.89 -8.85 -4.79
N ALA A 75 -14.51 -8.71 -5.95
CA ALA A 75 -15.67 -9.51 -6.33
C ALA A 75 -15.19 -10.95 -6.51
N ALA A 76 -15.01 -11.66 -5.39
CA ALA A 76 -14.94 -13.10 -5.40
C ALA A 76 -16.29 -13.56 -5.98
N GLU A 77 -16.21 -14.02 -7.22
CA GLU A 77 -17.29 -14.62 -8.01
C GLU A 77 -18.25 -13.60 -8.67
N ALA A 78 -17.92 -13.23 -9.91
CA ALA A 78 -18.96 -13.29 -10.94
C ALA A 78 -19.36 -14.78 -11.07
N GLU A 79 -20.25 -15.25 -10.19
CA GLU A 79 -21.09 -16.40 -10.51
C GLU A 79 -21.87 -16.00 -11.77
N GLU A 80 -21.36 -16.33 -12.97
CA GLU A 80 -22.22 -16.49 -14.14
C GLU A 80 -23.10 -17.74 -13.90
N ALA A 81 -24.11 -17.55 -13.06
CA ALA A 81 -25.34 -18.28 -13.12
C ALA A 81 -26.06 -17.89 -14.42
N ALA A 82 -25.79 -18.61 -15.51
CA ALA A 82 -26.65 -18.60 -16.68
C ALA A 82 -26.61 -19.94 -17.44
N ALA A 83 -27.49 -20.84 -16.96
CA ALA A 83 -28.25 -21.90 -17.64
C ALA A 83 -27.74 -22.51 -18.97
#